data_AF-A0A7Y0N409-F1
#
_entry.id   AF-A0A7Y0N409-F1
#
_cell.length_a   1.000
_cell.length_b   1.000
_cell.length_c   1.000
_cell.angle_alpha   90.00
_cell.angle_beta   90.00
_cell.angle_gamma   90.00
#
_symmetry.space_group_name_H-M   'P 1'
#
loop_
_entity.id
_entity.type
_entity.pdbx_description
1 polymer ?
#
loop_
_entity_poly.entity_id
_entity_poly.type
_entity_poly.pdbx_seq_one_letter_code
_entity_poly.pdbx_strand_id
1 'polypeptide(L)'
;DNSKVREVLEQDGTGKVLIVDGHGSCQKALLGDQLAILGIENGWEGIIVYGAVRDVAQMSQMDIGVQALGTCPFKTEKRGVGEVNVTLTMLNQIVQPKHHVYADWNGVLISKEALDF
;
A
#
# COMPACT_ATOMS: atom_id res chain seq x y z
N ASP A 1 10.80 7.51 -0.73
CA ASP A 1 11.03 7.10 -2.12
C ASP A 1 9.93 6.11 -2.46
N ASN A 2 9.33 6.18 -3.64
CA ASN A 2 8.29 5.24 -4.06
C ASN A 2 8.67 4.41 -5.30
N SER A 3 9.96 4.38 -5.67
CA SER A 3 10.44 3.55 -6.78
C SER A 3 10.00 2.09 -6.64
N LYS A 4 10.19 1.48 -5.45
CA LYS A 4 9.79 0.08 -5.20
C LYS A 4 8.28 -0.13 -5.18
N VAL A 5 7.51 0.86 -4.72
CA VAL A 5 6.04 0.80 -4.76
C VAL A 5 5.57 0.64 -6.20
N ARG A 6 6.13 1.44 -7.12
CA ARG A 6 5.82 1.31 -8.55
C ARG A 6 6.23 -0.05 -9.11
N GLU A 7 7.48 -0.46 -8.91
CA GLU A 7 7.99 -1.73 -9.45
C GLU A 7 7.17 -2.96 -9.00
N VAL A 8 6.63 -2.92 -7.78
CA VAL A 8 5.77 -3.99 -7.26
C VAL A 8 4.37 -3.92 -7.86
N LEU A 9 3.79 -2.73 -8.00
CA LEU A 9 2.47 -2.55 -8.61
C LEU A 9 2.43 -2.90 -10.11
N GLU A 10 3.57 -2.89 -10.80
CA GLU A 10 3.70 -3.39 -12.19
C GLU A 10 3.62 -4.93 -12.30
N GLN A 11 3.62 -5.66 -11.18
CA GLN A 11 3.49 -7.11 -11.15
C GLN A 11 2.02 -7.53 -10.97
N ASP A 12 1.71 -8.78 -11.34
CA ASP A 12 0.39 -9.38 -11.12
C ASP A 12 -0.01 -9.37 -9.63
N GLY A 13 -1.03 -8.58 -9.33
CA GLY A 13 -1.59 -8.33 -8.01
C GLY A 13 -2.83 -9.15 -7.69
N THR A 14 -3.29 -10.01 -8.60
CA THR A 14 -4.56 -10.75 -8.44
C THR A 14 -4.61 -11.48 -7.09
N GLY A 15 -5.60 -11.16 -6.26
CA GLY A 15 -5.77 -11.74 -4.92
C GLY A 15 -4.71 -11.29 -3.89
N LYS A 16 -3.98 -10.19 -4.13
CA LYS A 16 -2.91 -9.67 -3.27
C LYS A 16 -3.19 -8.24 -2.82
N VAL A 17 -2.71 -7.93 -1.62
CA VAL A 17 -2.68 -6.57 -1.05
C VAL A 17 -1.23 -6.13 -0.88
N LEU A 18 -0.90 -4.92 -1.32
CA LEU A 18 0.42 -4.32 -1.12
C LEU A 18 0.45 -3.56 0.20
N ILE A 19 1.37 -3.93 1.11
CA ILE A 19 1.64 -3.17 2.32
C ILE A 19 2.97 -2.42 2.18
N VAL A 20 2.94 -1.11 2.38
CA VAL A 20 4.10 -0.21 2.26
C VAL A 20 4.42 0.42 3.61
N ASP A 21 5.60 0.10 4.15
CA ASP A 21 6.14 0.81 5.32
C ASP A 21 6.87 2.08 4.87
N GLY A 22 6.24 3.23 5.09
CA GLY A 22 6.81 4.57 4.87
C GLY A 22 7.45 5.18 6.12
N HIS A 23 7.73 4.36 7.14
CA HIS A 23 8.13 4.76 8.49
C HIS A 23 7.17 5.78 9.14
N GLY A 24 5.89 5.74 8.75
CA GLY A 24 4.86 6.63 9.27
C GLY A 24 5.00 8.08 8.81
N SER A 25 5.90 8.37 7.86
CA SER A 25 6.14 9.74 7.40
C SER A 25 4.98 10.25 6.56
N CYS A 26 4.45 11.41 6.95
CA CYS A 26 3.48 12.16 6.16
C CYS A 26 4.09 13.38 5.44
N GLN A 27 5.42 13.45 5.36
CA GLN A 27 6.11 14.60 4.74
C GLN A 27 6.09 14.55 3.21
N LYS A 28 5.97 13.36 2.61
CA LYS A 28 5.85 13.13 1.16
C LYS A 28 4.91 11.95 0.92
N ALA A 29 4.09 12.03 -0.13
CA ALA A 29 3.18 10.97 -0.52
C ALA A 29 3.91 9.83 -1.25
N LEU A 30 3.64 8.59 -0.83
CA LEU A 30 4.18 7.37 -1.43
C LEU A 30 3.30 6.81 -2.55
N LEU A 31 1.99 7.07 -2.47
CA LEU A 31 0.98 6.66 -3.44
C LEU A 31 0.19 7.88 -3.93
N GLY A 32 -0.12 7.92 -5.22
CA GLY A 32 -1.04 8.86 -5.84
C GLY A 32 -1.90 8.15 -6.90
N ASP A 33 -2.74 8.91 -7.58
CA ASP A 33 -3.70 8.43 -8.58
C ASP A 33 -3.09 7.47 -9.62
N GLN A 34 -1.97 7.84 -10.25
CA GLN A 34 -1.34 7.05 -11.31
C GLN A 34 -0.86 5.68 -10.83
N LEU A 35 -0.42 5.58 -9.57
CA LEU A 35 -0.02 4.29 -9.00
C LEU A 35 -1.23 3.46 -8.56
N ALA A 36 -2.31 4.10 -8.11
CA ALA A 36 -3.55 3.39 -7.83
C ALA A 36 -4.17 2.82 -9.11
N ILE A 37 -4.19 3.59 -10.20
CA ILE A 37 -4.60 3.12 -11.54
C ILE A 37 -3.74 1.95 -11.99
N LEU A 38 -2.41 2.05 -11.85
CA LEU A 38 -1.51 0.95 -12.18
C LEU A 38 -1.80 -0.31 -11.35
N GLY A 39 -2.15 -0.16 -10.07
CA GLY A 39 -2.58 -1.27 -9.21
C GLY A 39 -3.83 -1.95 -9.75
N ILE A 40 -4.84 -1.17 -10.15
CA ILE A 40 -6.07 -1.68 -10.77
C ILE A 40 -5.76 -2.44 -12.06
N GLU A 41 -4.96 -1.84 -12.95
CA GLU A 41 -4.59 -2.44 -14.24
C GLU A 41 -3.87 -3.79 -14.09
N ASN A 42 -3.18 -4.00 -12.98
CA ASN A 42 -2.47 -5.25 -12.66
C ASN A 42 -3.21 -6.14 -11.64
N GLY A 43 -4.48 -5.86 -11.36
CA GLY A 43 -5.36 -6.73 -10.56
C GLY A 43 -5.12 -6.71 -9.04
N TRP A 44 -4.47 -5.67 -8.49
CA TRP A 44 -4.29 -5.56 -7.04
C TRP A 44 -5.61 -5.30 -6.32
N GLU A 45 -5.85 -6.04 -5.23
CA GLU A 45 -7.06 -5.89 -4.40
C GLU A 45 -7.01 -4.59 -3.57
N GLY A 46 -5.80 -4.19 -3.16
CA GLY A 46 -5.63 -2.98 -2.38
C GLY A 46 -4.19 -2.65 -2.00
N ILE A 47 -4.03 -1.45 -1.45
CA ILE A 47 -2.75 -0.87 -1.06
C ILE A 47 -2.89 -0.22 0.33
N ILE A 48 -2.10 -0.67 1.29
CA ILE A 48 -2.03 -0.12 2.64
C ILE A 48 -0.69 0.61 2.80
N VAL A 49 -0.72 1.89 3.14
CA VAL A 49 0.46 2.74 3.25
C VAL A 49 0.62 3.24 4.68
N TYR A 50 1.64 2.76 5.39
CA TYR A 50 2.07 3.36 6.65
C TYR A 50 2.87 4.64 6.39
N GLY A 51 2.16 5.68 5.95
CA GLY A 51 2.66 6.96 5.48
C GLY A 51 1.57 7.78 4.79
N ALA A 52 1.94 8.80 4.04
CA ALA A 52 0.99 9.64 3.31
C ALA A 52 0.73 9.21 1.86
N VAL A 53 -0.44 9.60 1.37
CA VAL A 53 -0.87 9.48 -0.03
C VAL A 53 -1.33 10.84 -0.59
N ARG A 54 -1.68 10.91 -1.88
CA ARG A 54 -2.21 12.11 -2.51
C ARG A 54 -3.29 11.79 -3.54
N ASP A 55 -3.89 12.82 -4.12
CA ASP A 55 -4.93 12.70 -5.15
C ASP A 55 -6.19 11.95 -4.65
N VAL A 56 -6.50 12.09 -3.36
CA VAL A 56 -7.54 11.32 -2.65
C VAL A 56 -8.94 11.48 -3.23
N ALA A 57 -9.26 12.64 -3.81
CA ALA A 57 -10.55 12.86 -4.46
C ALA A 57 -10.73 11.92 -5.65
N GLN A 58 -9.69 11.75 -6.48
CA GLN A 58 -9.72 10.84 -7.61
C GLN A 58 -9.67 9.39 -7.14
N MET A 59 -8.82 9.10 -6.15
CA MET A 59 -8.69 7.77 -5.56
C MET A 59 -10.00 7.27 -4.92
N SER A 60 -10.81 8.16 -4.36
CA SER A 60 -12.14 7.81 -3.79
C SER A 60 -13.15 7.30 -4.82
N GLN A 61 -12.88 7.47 -6.11
CA GLN A 61 -13.72 7.03 -7.22
C GLN A 61 -13.14 5.79 -7.93
N MET A 62 -12.02 5.26 -7.45
CA MET A 62 -11.33 4.11 -8.03
C MET A 62 -11.78 2.79 -7.39
N ASP A 63 -11.81 1.73 -8.18
CA ASP A 63 -12.16 0.37 -7.74
C ASP A 63 -10.92 -0.36 -7.19
N ILE A 64 -10.33 0.17 -6.11
CA ILE A 64 -9.20 -0.43 -5.40
C ILE A 64 -9.22 -0.01 -3.92
N GLY A 65 -8.94 -0.95 -3.02
CA GLY A 65 -8.84 -0.63 -1.60
C GLY A 65 -7.60 0.22 -1.30
N VAL A 66 -7.75 1.36 -0.63
CA VAL A 66 -6.60 2.15 -0.16
C VAL A 66 -6.78 2.58 1.30
N GLN A 67 -5.78 2.29 2.14
CA GLN A 67 -5.68 2.84 3.49
C GLN A 67 -4.32 3.51 3.69
N ALA A 68 -4.33 4.66 4.38
CA ALA A 68 -3.12 5.42 4.67
C ALA A 68 -3.24 6.23 5.96
N LEU A 69 -2.12 6.71 6.51
CA LEU A 69 -2.12 7.56 7.72
C LEU A 69 -2.64 8.98 7.46
N GLY A 70 -2.54 9.47 6.23
CA GLY A 70 -2.95 10.82 5.89
C GLY A 70 -2.59 11.22 4.47
N THR A 71 -2.70 12.51 4.19
CA THR A 71 -2.46 13.07 2.86
C THR A 71 -1.28 14.04 2.83
N CYS A 72 -0.54 14.08 1.73
CA CYS A 72 0.52 15.04 1.51
C CYS A 72 0.60 15.46 0.03
N PRO A 73 0.59 16.76 -0.32
CA PRO A 73 0.63 17.17 -1.72
C PRO A 73 1.98 16.91 -2.40
N PHE A 74 3.06 16.72 -1.63
CA PHE A 74 4.41 16.58 -2.16
C PHE A 74 4.70 15.13 -2.58
N LYS A 75 5.17 14.94 -3.81
CA LYS A 75 5.67 13.64 -4.30
C LYS A 75 7.05 13.31 -3.72
N THR A 76 7.39 12.02 -3.67
CA THR A 76 8.77 11.59 -3.42
C THR A 76 9.69 11.80 -4.62
N GLU A 77 10.98 11.90 -4.35
CA GLU A 77 12.01 11.70 -5.37
C GLU A 77 12.25 10.19 -5.54
N LYS A 78 12.36 9.76 -6.80
CA LYS A 78 12.64 8.37 -7.17
C LYS A 78 14.15 8.16 -7.16
N ARG A 79 14.65 7.41 -6.17
CA ARG A 79 16.08 7.09 -5.99
C ARG A 79 16.34 5.58 -6.07
N GLY A 80 15.30 4.76 -6.27
CA GLY A 80 15.42 3.30 -6.36
C GLY A 80 15.63 2.61 -5.01
N VAL A 81 15.45 3.33 -3.90
CA VAL A 81 15.74 2.85 -2.55
C VAL A 81 14.51 2.17 -1.96
N GLY A 82 14.73 1.07 -1.25
CA GLY A 82 13.72 0.32 -0.52
C GLY A 82 13.96 -1.19 -0.64
N GLU A 83 13.33 -1.94 0.25
CA GLU A 83 13.35 -3.39 0.27
C GLU A 83 11.96 -3.92 -0.10
N VAL A 84 11.90 -5.10 -0.71
CA VAL A 84 10.66 -5.74 -1.17
C VAL A 84 10.58 -7.13 -0.54
N ASN A 85 9.38 -7.54 -0.10
CA ASN A 85 9.15 -8.84 0.54
C ASN A 85 10.04 -9.10 1.77
N VAL A 86 10.24 -8.06 2.60
CA VAL A 86 10.87 -8.16 3.91
C VAL A 86 9.82 -8.13 5.02
N THR A 87 10.19 -8.60 6.21
CA THR A 87 9.32 -8.49 7.40
C THR A 87 9.26 -7.02 7.82
N LEU A 88 8.06 -6.48 7.94
CA LEU A 88 7.82 -5.10 8.38
C LEU A 88 7.48 -5.07 9.86
N THR A 89 7.83 -3.97 10.54
CA THR A 89 7.39 -3.68 11.91
C THR A 89 6.77 -2.30 11.96
N MET A 90 5.44 -2.23 12.05
CA MET A 90 4.68 -0.99 12.09
C MET A 90 3.82 -0.98 13.35
N LEU A 91 3.83 0.12 14.11
CA LEU A 91 3.07 0.23 15.36
C LEU A 91 3.28 -0.98 16.31
N ASN A 92 4.53 -1.44 16.43
CA ASN A 92 4.94 -2.61 17.22
C ASN A 92 4.31 -3.95 16.79
N GLN A 93 3.72 -4.01 15.59
CA GLN A 93 3.13 -5.21 15.00
C GLN A 93 3.98 -5.69 13.83
N ILE A 94 4.12 -7.01 13.72
CA ILE A 94 4.91 -7.66 12.67
C ILE A 94 4.00 -8.00 11.51
N VAL A 95 4.40 -7.59 10.30
CA VAL A 95 3.76 -8.00 9.05
C VAL A 95 4.77 -8.82 8.25
N GLN A 96 4.42 -10.07 7.93
CA GLN A 96 5.27 -10.93 7.12
C GLN A 96 4.71 -11.02 5.70
N PRO A 97 5.58 -11.07 4.68
CA PRO A 97 5.17 -11.39 3.32
C PRO A 97 4.40 -12.72 3.28
N LYS A 98 3.43 -12.84 2.37
CA LYS A 98 2.56 -14.01 2.15
C LYS A 98 1.52 -14.28 3.25
N HIS A 99 1.46 -13.46 4.31
CA HIS A 99 0.30 -13.47 5.19
C HIS A 99 -0.93 -12.91 4.48
N HIS A 100 -2.10 -13.32 4.94
CA HIS A 100 -3.38 -12.81 4.48
C HIS A 100 -3.72 -11.51 5.21
N VAL A 101 -4.29 -10.56 4.46
CA VAL A 101 -4.66 -9.23 4.94
C VAL A 101 -6.11 -9.01 4.61
N TYR A 102 -6.87 -8.56 5.61
CA TYR A 102 -8.28 -8.23 5.48
C TYR A 102 -8.48 -6.81 5.98
N ALA A 103 -9.10 -5.95 5.18
CA ALA A 103 -9.25 -4.55 5.50
C ALA A 103 -10.67 -4.08 5.19
N ASP A 104 -11.24 -3.33 6.12
CA ASP A 104 -12.53 -2.67 5.99
C ASP A 104 -12.47 -1.26 6.61
N TRP A 105 -13.60 -0.60 6.78
CA TRP A 105 -13.64 0.72 7.42
C TRP A 105 -13.36 0.71 8.92
N ASN A 106 -13.41 -0.46 9.57
CA ASN A 106 -13.14 -0.60 11.00
C ASN A 106 -11.64 -0.77 11.26
N GLY A 107 -10.93 -1.47 10.38
CA GLY A 107 -9.49 -1.61 10.49
C GLY A 107 -8.87 -2.65 9.55
N VAL A 108 -7.71 -3.14 9.96
CA VAL A 108 -6.91 -4.12 9.21
C VAL A 108 -6.60 -5.30 10.12
N LEU A 109 -6.85 -6.51 9.62
CA LEU A 109 -6.49 -7.78 10.24
C LEU A 109 -5.44 -8.50 9.40
N ILE A 110 -4.57 -9.24 10.08
CA ILE A 110 -3.52 -10.04 9.46
C ILE A 110 -3.61 -11.46 10.01
N SER A 111 -3.61 -12.44 9.12
CA SER A 111 -3.60 -13.86 9.46
C SER A 111 -2.49 -14.59 8.72
N LYS A 112 -1.91 -15.60 9.36
CA LYS A 112 -0.91 -16.48 8.73
C LYS A 112 -1.54 -17.37 7.66
N GLU A 113 -2.80 -17.72 7.85
CA GLU A 113 -3.58 -18.60 6.98
C GLU A 113 -4.83 -17.86 6.48
N ALA A 114 -5.36 -18.28 5.34
CA ALA A 114 -6.62 -17.74 4.84
C ALA A 114 -7.74 -18.02 5.85
N LEU A 115 -8.50 -16.99 6.20
CA LEU A 115 -9.70 -17.13 7.01
C LEU A 115 -10.86 -17.58 6.12
N ASP A 116 -11.63 -18.55 6.60
CA ASP A 116 -12.95 -18.87 6.07
C ASP A 116 -13.97 -17.93 6.72
N PHE A 117 -14.77 -17.25 5.90
CA PHE A 117 -15.87 -16.38 6.33
C PHE A 117 -17.08 -16.52 5.40
#